data_AF-A0A7R9XIM2-F1
#
_entry.id   AF-A0A7R9XIM2-F1
#
_cell.length_a   1.000
_cell.length_b   1.000
_cell.length_c   1.000
_cell.angle_alpha   90.00
_cell.angle_beta   90.00
_cell.angle_gamma   90.00
#
_symmetry.space_group_name_H-M   'P 1'
#
loop_
_entity.id
_entity.type
_entity.pdbx_description
1 polymer ?
#
loop_
_entity_poly.entity_id
_entity_poly.type
_entity_poly.pdbx_seq_one_letter_code
_entity_poly.pdbx_strand_id
1 'polypeptide(L)'
;RSTCPAGIKVNSDFNIYLDMMCQKQFERAPCLLCIKFVKWLPVLFILAATVWSYYAYVVQLCILTVENDFTRALYLILYHIFFSVFLWSYWQTIFSEIAVVPKRFKLSPSDVDKLETAETEDAQKRFLESFARDLPVFCRNMSGGLRYCEKCQHIKPDRAHHCSVCGVCVLKMDHHCPWVNNCVAFHNYKFFILFLNYALLYCLYVALTVLPYFIQFFTHDLTGLGKFHILFLFFVAVMFAISLVSLFGYHCYLVALNRSTLESFRAPVFSSGPDKNGFYLGKYNNFQEVFGDNKKKWFLPVFSSLGDGVFYPTSHRLPNNIVSYNTMASTIASPTSLGDGINYPQRLIDEDTDQLIGGRQRWTESGDNETVFAAPFQTPTANGNLEKNNQESHFAKQINGMV
;
A
#
# COMPACT_ATOMS: atom_id res chain seq x y z
N ARG A 1 -48.12 24.98 -4.31
CA ARG A 1 -48.52 26.42 -4.37
C ARG A 1 -47.89 27.13 -3.18
N SER A 2 -46.73 27.76 -3.40
CA SER A 2 -46.31 28.98 -2.70
C SER A 2 -45.20 29.58 -3.57
N THR A 3 -45.57 30.69 -4.17
CA THR A 3 -44.81 31.47 -5.15
C THR A 3 -43.64 32.18 -4.48
N CYS A 4 -42.43 32.06 -5.04
CA CYS A 4 -41.35 33.01 -4.77
C CYS A 4 -41.59 34.27 -5.61
N PRO A 5 -41.55 35.49 -5.04
CA PRO A 5 -41.46 36.71 -5.80
C PRO A 5 -40.03 36.91 -6.33
N ALA A 6 -39.95 37.43 -7.54
CA ALA A 6 -38.71 37.75 -8.24
C ALA A 6 -37.94 38.91 -7.59
N GLY A 7 -36.62 38.91 -7.80
CA GLY A 7 -35.87 40.15 -7.98
C GLY A 7 -35.08 40.68 -6.78
N ILE A 8 -34.08 39.94 -6.32
CA ILE A 8 -32.89 40.54 -5.69
C ILE A 8 -31.66 39.85 -6.29
N LYS A 9 -30.82 40.61 -7.01
CA LYS A 9 -29.46 40.17 -7.36
C LYS A 9 -28.69 40.04 -6.06
N VAL A 10 -28.56 38.82 -5.54
CA VAL A 10 -27.70 38.51 -4.40
C VAL A 10 -26.32 38.15 -4.95
N ASN A 11 -25.32 38.88 -4.46
CA ASN A 11 -23.91 38.79 -4.81
C ASN A 11 -23.40 37.33 -4.66
N SER A 12 -22.63 36.83 -5.62
CA SER A 12 -22.10 35.45 -5.66
C SER A 12 -21.24 35.07 -4.45
N ASP A 13 -20.76 36.06 -3.70
CA ASP A 13 -19.90 35.87 -2.54
C ASP A 13 -20.65 35.39 -1.29
N PHE A 14 -21.97 35.56 -1.23
CA PHE A 14 -22.77 35.15 -0.06
C PHE A 14 -23.09 33.65 -0.04
N ASN A 15 -23.19 33.02 -1.22
CA ASN A 15 -23.38 31.57 -1.33
C ASN A 15 -22.11 30.80 -0.94
N ILE A 16 -20.91 31.34 -1.20
CA ILE A 16 -19.65 30.72 -0.77
C ILE A 16 -19.54 30.76 0.76
N TYR A 17 -19.95 31.85 1.40
CA TYR A 17 -19.97 31.92 2.86
C TYR A 17 -21.03 31.00 3.49
N LEU A 18 -22.23 30.89 2.92
CA LEU A 18 -23.24 29.96 3.43
C LEU A 18 -22.87 28.49 3.20
N ASP A 19 -22.21 28.16 2.09
CA ASP A 19 -21.78 26.79 1.77
C ASP A 19 -20.50 26.41 2.55
N MET A 20 -19.59 27.36 2.80
CA MET A 20 -18.49 27.20 3.74
C MET A 20 -18.98 27.10 5.19
N MET A 21 -20.04 27.83 5.57
CA MET A 21 -20.65 27.68 6.90
C MET A 21 -21.45 26.39 7.03
N CYS A 22 -22.08 25.90 5.95
CA CYS A 22 -22.78 24.61 5.93
C CYS A 22 -21.81 23.42 5.91
N GLN A 23 -20.64 23.53 5.25
CA GLN A 23 -19.56 22.54 5.33
C GLN A 23 -18.81 22.59 6.67
N LYS A 24 -18.63 23.77 7.29
CA LYS A 24 -18.01 23.90 8.63
C LYS A 24 -18.96 23.56 9.79
N GLN A 25 -20.27 23.56 9.59
CA GLN A 25 -21.24 23.20 10.65
C GLN A 25 -21.47 21.69 10.84
N PHE A 26 -20.91 20.83 9.98
CA PHE A 26 -20.99 19.37 10.15
C PHE A 26 -19.75 18.73 10.80
N GLU A 27 -18.81 19.53 11.31
CA GLU A 27 -17.74 19.05 12.19
C GLU A 27 -18.23 18.88 13.63
N ARG A 28 -19.17 17.95 13.85
CA ARG A 28 -19.40 17.41 15.19
C ARG A 28 -18.24 16.48 15.52
N ALA A 29 -17.20 16.99 16.17
CA ALA A 29 -16.02 16.26 16.66
C ALA A 29 -16.30 14.86 17.28
N PRO A 30 -17.37 14.62 18.07
CA PRO A 30 -17.66 13.27 18.57
C PRO A 30 -18.07 12.28 17.46
N CYS A 31 -18.73 12.73 16.40
CA CYS A 31 -19.18 11.87 15.29
C CYS A 31 -18.01 11.36 14.45
N LEU A 32 -17.01 12.22 14.19
CA LEU A 32 -15.79 11.85 13.45
C LEU A 32 -14.93 10.84 14.22
N LEU A 33 -14.82 10.96 15.54
CA LEU A 33 -14.12 9.99 16.36
C LEU A 33 -14.84 8.63 16.38
N CYS A 34 -16.17 8.64 16.50
CA CYS A 34 -16.98 7.42 16.41
C CYS A 34 -16.81 6.73 15.05
N ILE A 35 -16.82 7.47 13.94
CA ILE A 35 -16.61 6.90 12.59
C ILE A 35 -15.20 6.30 12.47
N LYS A 36 -14.17 6.99 12.99
CA LYS A 36 -12.80 6.47 13.01
C LYS A 36 -12.72 5.16 13.80
N PHE A 37 -13.37 5.08 14.96
CA PHE A 37 -13.40 3.86 15.77
C PHE A 37 -14.16 2.71 15.08
N VAL A 38 -15.33 2.99 14.50
CA VAL A 38 -16.16 1.99 13.80
C VAL A 38 -15.40 1.33 12.65
N LYS A 39 -14.58 2.10 11.92
CA LYS A 39 -13.72 1.56 10.84
C LYS A 39 -12.72 0.50 11.32
N TRP A 40 -12.32 0.54 12.59
CA TRP A 40 -11.41 -0.45 13.19
C TRP A 40 -12.12 -1.70 13.73
N LEU A 41 -13.45 -1.70 13.86
CA LEU A 41 -14.18 -2.85 14.41
C LEU A 41 -13.91 -4.17 13.68
N PRO A 42 -13.86 -4.24 12.34
CA PRO A 42 -13.55 -5.50 11.65
C PRO A 42 -12.13 -6.01 11.97
N VAL A 43 -11.16 -5.10 12.06
CA VAL A 43 -9.77 -5.45 12.42
C VAL A 43 -9.70 -5.96 13.86
N LEU A 44 -10.33 -5.24 14.79
CA LEU A 44 -10.38 -5.64 16.21
C LEU A 44 -11.09 -7.00 16.38
N PHE A 45 -12.12 -7.28 15.59
CA PHE A 45 -12.78 -8.58 15.58
C PHE A 45 -11.83 -9.71 15.16
N ILE A 46 -11.09 -9.54 14.04
CA ILE A 46 -10.12 -10.54 13.58
C ILE A 46 -8.99 -10.72 14.60
N LEU A 47 -8.50 -9.65 15.21
CA LEU A 47 -7.48 -9.73 16.26
C LEU A 47 -8.00 -10.47 17.50
N ALA A 48 -9.21 -10.17 17.96
CA ALA A 48 -9.82 -10.86 19.09
C ALA A 48 -10.01 -12.36 18.81
N ALA A 49 -10.52 -12.72 17.62
CA ALA A 49 -10.65 -14.11 17.20
C ALA A 49 -9.29 -14.81 17.12
N THR A 50 -8.26 -14.12 16.63
CA THR A 50 -6.89 -14.64 16.54
C THR A 50 -6.30 -14.89 17.93
N VAL A 51 -6.42 -13.94 18.86
CA VAL A 51 -5.95 -14.08 20.25
C VAL A 51 -6.67 -15.22 20.97
N TRP A 52 -8.00 -15.30 20.83
CA TRP A 52 -8.76 -16.41 21.38
C TRP A 52 -8.32 -17.75 20.77
N SER A 53 -8.09 -17.81 19.45
CA SER A 53 -7.64 -19.04 18.78
C SER A 53 -6.25 -19.48 19.26
N TYR A 54 -5.37 -18.53 19.58
CA TYR A 54 -4.07 -18.82 20.20
C TYR A 54 -4.23 -19.47 21.56
N TYR A 55 -5.05 -18.89 22.43
CA TYR A 55 -5.36 -19.49 23.72
C TYR A 55 -5.98 -20.89 23.59
N ALA A 56 -6.98 -21.04 22.71
CA ALA A 56 -7.66 -22.32 22.50
C ALA A 56 -6.70 -23.39 21.95
N TYR A 57 -5.85 -23.05 20.99
CA TYR A 57 -4.92 -24.01 20.40
C TYR A 57 -3.74 -24.34 21.34
N VAL A 58 -3.05 -23.32 21.84
CA VAL A 58 -1.82 -23.53 22.63
C VAL A 58 -2.14 -24.08 24.02
N VAL A 59 -3.09 -23.48 24.72
CA VAL A 59 -3.39 -23.87 26.11
C VAL A 59 -4.35 -25.05 26.15
N GLN A 60 -5.55 -24.90 25.57
CA GLN A 60 -6.59 -25.91 25.73
C GLN A 60 -6.28 -27.19 24.96
N LEU A 61 -5.81 -27.10 23.71
CA LEU A 61 -5.44 -28.27 22.94
C LEU A 61 -4.02 -28.76 23.30
N CYS A 62 -2.97 -28.01 22.95
CA CYS A 62 -1.61 -28.52 23.03
C CYS A 62 -1.13 -28.81 24.46
N ILE A 63 -1.36 -27.91 25.43
CA ILE A 63 -0.85 -28.11 26.80
C ILE A 63 -1.73 -29.07 27.61
N LEU A 64 -3.06 -28.91 27.54
CA LEU A 64 -3.99 -29.64 28.41
C LEU A 64 -4.54 -30.94 27.82
N THR A 65 -4.60 -31.08 26.49
CA THR A 65 -5.26 -32.24 25.83
C THR A 65 -4.26 -33.18 25.14
N VAL A 66 -3.18 -32.67 24.54
CA VAL A 66 -2.19 -33.51 23.86
C VAL A 66 -1.26 -34.15 24.89
N GLU A 67 -1.37 -35.47 25.06
CA GLU A 67 -0.57 -36.25 26.02
C GLU A 67 0.85 -36.54 25.51
N ASN A 68 1.03 -36.78 24.20
CA ASN A 68 2.33 -37.13 23.63
C ASN A 68 3.23 -35.90 23.46
N ASP A 69 4.36 -35.89 24.18
CA ASP A 69 5.35 -34.79 24.18
C ASP A 69 5.89 -34.45 22.80
N PHE A 70 6.20 -35.45 21.98
CA PHE A 70 6.74 -35.25 20.64
C PHE A 70 5.68 -34.60 19.73
N THR A 71 4.45 -35.11 19.74
CA THR A 71 3.34 -34.55 18.97
C THR A 71 3.04 -33.11 19.41
N ARG A 72 3.03 -32.88 20.72
CA ARG A 72 2.82 -31.55 21.31
C ARG A 72 3.89 -30.55 20.87
N ALA A 73 5.16 -30.93 20.92
CA ALA A 73 6.27 -30.08 20.47
C ALA A 73 6.16 -29.77 18.97
N LEU A 74 5.89 -30.77 18.13
CA LEU A 74 5.69 -30.59 16.70
C LEU A 74 4.52 -29.66 16.40
N TYR A 75 3.40 -29.83 17.11
CA TYR A 75 2.21 -28.99 16.94
C TYR A 75 2.51 -27.53 17.29
N LEU A 76 3.14 -27.29 18.43
CA LEU A 76 3.49 -25.95 18.86
C LEU A 76 4.46 -25.26 17.91
N ILE A 77 5.51 -25.95 17.45
CA ILE A 77 6.51 -25.36 16.54
C ILE A 77 5.86 -24.92 15.23
N LEU A 78 5.14 -25.83 14.56
CA LEU A 78 4.50 -25.54 13.28
C LEU A 78 3.39 -24.48 13.43
N TYR A 79 2.60 -24.55 14.50
CA TYR A 79 1.58 -23.55 14.81
C TYR A 79 2.20 -22.14 14.90
N HIS A 80 3.28 -21.98 15.65
CA HIS A 80 3.93 -20.67 15.82
C HIS A 80 4.55 -20.16 14.52
N ILE A 81 5.05 -21.03 13.64
CA ILE A 81 5.52 -20.63 12.31
C ILE A 81 4.36 -20.04 11.50
N PHE A 82 3.26 -20.77 11.35
CA PHE A 82 2.09 -20.29 10.59
C PHE A 82 1.48 -19.02 11.21
N PHE A 83 1.33 -19.00 12.53
CA PHE A 83 0.80 -17.86 13.27
C PHE A 83 1.65 -16.61 13.08
N SER A 84 2.98 -16.72 13.13
CA SER A 84 3.90 -15.59 12.99
C SER A 84 3.86 -15.00 11.58
N VAL A 85 3.90 -15.84 10.53
CA VAL A 85 3.85 -15.34 9.14
C VAL A 85 2.46 -14.80 8.78
N PHE A 86 1.39 -15.36 9.36
CA PHE A 86 0.04 -14.81 9.26
C PHE A 86 -0.03 -13.42 9.88
N LEU A 87 0.41 -13.24 11.12
CA LEU A 87 0.40 -11.94 11.78
C LEU A 87 1.28 -10.92 11.07
N TRP A 88 2.46 -11.32 10.61
CA TRP A 88 3.37 -10.44 9.88
C TRP A 88 2.74 -9.94 8.57
N SER A 89 2.16 -10.85 7.78
CA SER A 89 1.47 -10.47 6.54
C SER A 89 0.22 -9.62 6.77
N TYR A 90 -0.56 -9.91 7.82
CA TYR A 90 -1.72 -9.11 8.20
C TYR A 90 -1.31 -7.69 8.64
N TRP A 91 -0.28 -7.58 9.48
CA TRP A 91 0.29 -6.30 9.90
C TRP A 91 0.74 -5.45 8.71
N GLN A 92 1.53 -6.04 7.81
CA GLN A 92 1.99 -5.34 6.61
C GLN A 92 0.81 -4.88 5.75
N THR A 93 -0.24 -5.69 5.61
CA THR A 93 -1.42 -5.30 4.82
C THR A 93 -2.16 -4.10 5.43
N ILE A 94 -2.32 -4.07 6.75
CA ILE A 94 -2.98 -2.97 7.48
C ILE A 94 -2.17 -1.69 7.43
N PHE A 95 -0.89 -1.75 7.82
CA PHE A 95 -0.09 -0.56 8.11
C PHE A 95 0.76 -0.05 6.95
N SER A 96 0.73 -0.75 5.80
CA SER A 96 1.40 -0.24 4.61
C SER A 96 0.68 1.01 4.07
N GLU A 97 1.42 2.10 3.96
CA GLU A 97 0.92 3.40 3.52
C GLU A 97 0.48 3.40 2.06
N ILE A 98 -0.71 3.93 1.80
CA ILE A 98 -1.24 4.04 0.45
C ILE A 98 -0.38 4.99 -0.38
N ALA A 99 0.25 4.46 -1.43
CA ALA A 99 0.94 5.30 -2.41
C ALA A 99 -0.07 6.23 -3.10
N VAL A 100 0.19 7.53 -2.98
CA VAL A 100 -0.64 8.59 -3.58
C VAL A 100 -0.15 8.93 -4.99
N VAL A 101 -1.03 9.55 -5.77
CA VAL A 101 -0.71 10.01 -7.12
C VAL A 101 0.36 11.11 -7.06
N PRO A 102 1.46 11.03 -7.85
CA PRO A 102 2.51 12.04 -7.84
C PRO A 102 2.03 13.44 -8.22
N LYS A 103 2.69 14.48 -7.69
CA LYS A 103 2.29 15.88 -7.85
C LYS A 103 2.21 16.32 -9.32
N ARG A 104 3.01 15.74 -10.22
CA ARG A 104 3.00 16.04 -11.67
C ARG A 104 1.66 15.77 -12.38
N PHE A 105 0.80 14.95 -11.79
CA PHE A 105 -0.55 14.69 -12.32
C PHE A 105 -1.57 15.75 -11.87
N LYS A 106 -1.24 16.54 -10.85
CA LYS A 106 -2.13 17.50 -10.21
C LYS A 106 -2.19 18.78 -11.04
N LEU A 107 -3.41 19.24 -11.29
CA LEU A 107 -3.63 20.51 -11.98
C LEU A 107 -3.35 21.66 -11.01
N SER A 108 -2.78 22.76 -11.54
CA SER A 108 -2.66 23.99 -10.77
C SER A 108 -4.06 24.59 -10.52
N PRO A 109 -4.26 25.41 -9.48
CA PRO A 109 -5.56 26.07 -9.25
C PRO A 109 -6.07 26.87 -10.46
N SER A 110 -5.16 27.50 -11.22
CA SER A 110 -5.52 28.19 -12.47
C SER A 110 -5.97 27.23 -13.57
N ASP A 111 -5.39 26.04 -13.65
CA ASP A 111 -5.77 25.01 -14.62
C ASP A 111 -7.13 24.38 -14.26
N VAL A 112 -7.43 24.25 -12.97
CA VAL A 112 -8.75 23.83 -12.49
C VAL A 112 -9.80 24.86 -12.86
N ASP A 113 -9.56 26.15 -12.60
CA ASP A 113 -10.49 27.23 -12.97
C ASP A 113 -10.74 27.27 -14.48
N LYS A 114 -9.71 27.10 -15.32
CA LYS A 114 -9.86 26.97 -16.77
C LYS A 114 -10.67 25.75 -17.19
N LEU A 115 -10.53 24.64 -16.47
CA LEU A 115 -11.29 23.41 -16.75
C LEU A 115 -12.77 23.58 -16.37
N GLU A 116 -13.04 24.22 -15.23
CA GLU A 116 -14.40 24.46 -14.71
C GLU A 116 -15.15 25.54 -15.51
N THR A 117 -14.44 26.56 -16.01
CA THR A 117 -15.01 27.64 -16.85
C THR A 117 -15.19 27.26 -18.31
N ALA A 118 -14.69 26.09 -18.75
CA ALA A 118 -14.83 25.65 -20.13
C ALA A 118 -16.30 25.34 -20.49
N GLU A 119 -16.82 26.02 -21.52
CA GLU A 119 -18.23 25.96 -21.92
C GLU A 119 -18.67 24.62 -22.54
N THR A 120 -17.73 23.80 -23.02
CA THR A 120 -18.03 22.54 -23.72
C THR A 120 -17.16 21.38 -23.23
N GLU A 121 -17.73 20.16 -23.23
CA GLU A 121 -17.01 18.93 -22.89
C GLU A 121 -15.79 18.70 -23.80
N ASP A 122 -15.88 19.09 -25.08
CA ASP A 122 -14.77 19.00 -26.04
C ASP A 122 -13.63 19.98 -25.73
N ALA A 123 -13.94 21.15 -25.16
CA ALA A 123 -12.91 22.08 -24.69
C ALA A 123 -12.19 21.51 -23.45
N GLN A 124 -12.95 20.94 -22.50
CA GLN A 124 -12.39 20.26 -21.33
C GLN A 124 -11.48 19.09 -21.72
N LYS A 125 -11.94 18.23 -22.65
CA LYS A 125 -11.16 17.10 -23.14
C LYS A 125 -9.85 17.56 -23.80
N ARG A 126 -9.90 18.58 -24.66
CA ARG A 126 -8.71 19.14 -25.31
C ARG A 126 -7.73 19.74 -24.30
N PHE A 127 -8.23 20.43 -23.27
CA PHE A 127 -7.40 20.97 -22.21
C PHE A 127 -6.67 19.87 -21.45
N LEU A 128 -7.39 18.85 -20.98
CA LEU A 128 -6.80 17.72 -20.27
C LEU A 128 -5.78 16.97 -21.13
N GLU A 129 -6.07 16.73 -22.42
CA GLU A 129 -5.14 16.09 -23.35
C GLU A 129 -3.89 16.95 -23.56
N SER A 130 -4.02 18.28 -23.57
CA SER A 130 -2.89 19.21 -23.70
C SER A 130 -1.98 19.19 -22.46
N PHE A 131 -2.55 19.05 -21.26
CA PHE A 131 -1.82 18.93 -20.00
C PHE A 131 -1.14 17.55 -19.88
N ALA A 132 -1.80 16.50 -20.34
CA ALA A 132 -1.33 15.12 -20.20
C ALA A 132 -0.29 14.68 -21.25
N ARG A 133 0.16 15.58 -22.15
CA ARG A 133 1.08 15.23 -23.25
C ARG A 133 2.35 14.51 -22.78
N ASP A 134 2.88 14.93 -21.63
CA ASP A 134 4.10 14.37 -21.05
C ASP A 134 3.83 13.31 -19.95
N LEU A 135 2.56 12.95 -19.73
CA LEU A 135 2.17 11.97 -18.72
C LEU A 135 2.02 10.57 -19.33
N PRO A 136 2.48 9.52 -18.64
CA PRO A 136 2.34 8.14 -19.11
C PRO A 136 0.92 7.59 -18.87
N VAL A 137 -0.08 8.13 -19.59
CA VAL A 137 -1.51 7.76 -19.45
C VAL A 137 -2.09 7.20 -20.74
N PHE A 138 -2.40 5.91 -20.76
CA PHE A 138 -2.91 5.21 -21.93
C PHE A 138 -4.40 4.92 -21.83
N CYS A 139 -4.92 4.72 -20.62
CA CYS A 139 -6.33 4.45 -20.42
C CYS A 139 -7.19 5.72 -20.60
N ARG A 140 -8.41 5.51 -21.08
CA ARG A 140 -9.44 6.52 -21.27
C ARG A 140 -10.68 6.18 -20.42
N ASN A 141 -11.56 7.15 -20.27
CA ASN A 141 -12.90 6.94 -19.72
C ASN A 141 -13.83 6.35 -20.81
N MET A 142 -15.10 6.10 -20.48
CA MET A 142 -16.06 5.52 -21.43
C MET A 142 -16.41 6.46 -22.61
N SER A 143 -16.23 7.79 -22.46
CA SER A 143 -16.40 8.77 -23.55
C SER A 143 -15.12 9.00 -24.36
N GLY A 144 -14.09 8.18 -24.13
CA GLY A 144 -12.80 8.28 -24.83
C GLY A 144 -11.96 9.50 -24.44
N GLY A 145 -12.29 10.20 -23.36
CA GLY A 145 -11.50 11.27 -22.75
C GLY A 145 -10.56 10.76 -21.66
N LEU A 146 -9.68 11.63 -21.16
CA LEU A 146 -8.79 11.28 -20.06
C LEU A 146 -9.56 11.05 -18.75
N ARG A 147 -9.01 10.18 -17.92
CA ARG A 147 -9.59 9.85 -16.61
C ARG A 147 -9.23 10.94 -15.61
N TYR A 148 -10.15 11.84 -15.33
CA TYR A 148 -9.97 12.91 -14.34
C TYR A 148 -10.55 12.55 -12.96
N CYS A 149 -10.00 13.11 -11.88
CA CYS A 149 -10.60 13.09 -10.55
C CYS A 149 -10.95 14.51 -10.09
N GLU A 150 -12.23 14.86 -10.06
CA GLU A 150 -12.68 16.16 -9.53
C GLU A 150 -12.29 16.34 -8.06
N LYS A 151 -12.54 15.34 -7.20
CA LYS A 151 -12.24 15.44 -5.76
C LYS A 151 -10.76 15.70 -5.44
N CYS A 152 -9.85 15.12 -6.22
CA CYS A 152 -8.41 15.23 -6.00
C CYS A 152 -7.73 16.25 -6.94
N GLN A 153 -8.47 16.77 -7.93
CA GLN A 153 -8.03 17.75 -8.92
C GLN A 153 -6.76 17.33 -9.69
N HIS A 154 -6.71 16.07 -10.14
CA HIS A 154 -5.58 15.52 -10.89
C HIS A 154 -6.05 14.52 -11.95
N ILE A 155 -5.23 14.32 -12.98
CA ILE A 155 -5.41 13.23 -13.94
C ILE A 155 -5.07 11.92 -13.24
N LYS A 156 -5.91 10.90 -13.40
CA LYS A 156 -5.69 9.59 -12.79
C LYS A 156 -4.64 8.84 -13.63
N PRO A 157 -3.52 8.39 -13.03
CA PRO A 157 -2.65 7.40 -13.67
C PRO A 157 -3.43 6.17 -14.09
N ASP A 158 -2.87 5.39 -15.00
CA ASP A 158 -3.46 4.12 -15.39
C ASP A 158 -3.64 3.22 -14.17
N ARG A 159 -4.77 2.49 -14.15
CA ARG A 159 -5.16 1.60 -13.03
C ARG A 159 -5.41 2.31 -11.69
N ALA A 160 -5.30 3.64 -11.59
CA ALA A 160 -5.57 4.38 -10.37
C ALA A 160 -7.07 4.75 -10.23
N HIS A 161 -7.63 4.60 -9.02
CA HIS A 161 -9.04 4.90 -8.75
C HIS A 161 -9.19 5.71 -7.45
N HIS A 162 -10.22 6.56 -7.39
CA HIS A 162 -10.56 7.30 -6.16
C HIS A 162 -11.34 6.40 -5.21
N CYS A 163 -10.83 6.21 -4.00
CA CYS A 163 -11.57 5.53 -2.95
C CYS A 163 -12.23 6.58 -2.05
N SER A 164 -13.57 6.59 -2.00
CA SER A 164 -14.31 7.52 -1.13
C SER A 164 -14.08 7.28 0.36
N VAL A 165 -13.74 6.04 0.76
CA VAL A 165 -13.49 5.69 2.17
C VAL A 165 -12.10 6.14 2.62
N CYS A 166 -11.09 5.96 1.76
CA CYS A 166 -9.72 6.44 1.97
C CYS A 166 -9.60 7.96 1.68
N GLY A 167 -10.51 8.55 0.91
CA GLY A 167 -10.56 9.98 0.59
C GLY A 167 -9.54 10.45 -0.45
N VAL A 168 -8.84 9.52 -1.10
CA VAL A 168 -7.72 9.79 -2.00
C VAL A 168 -7.76 8.89 -3.24
N CYS A 169 -7.04 9.29 -4.29
CA CYS A 169 -6.75 8.39 -5.41
C CYS A 169 -5.63 7.42 -5.06
N VAL A 170 -5.87 6.16 -5.35
CA VAL A 170 -5.04 5.03 -4.96
C VAL A 170 -4.45 4.39 -6.22
N LEU A 171 -3.13 4.23 -6.27
CA LEU A 171 -2.41 3.60 -7.37
C LEU A 171 -2.70 2.09 -7.44
N LYS A 172 -2.99 1.57 -8.65
CA LYS A 172 -3.47 0.19 -8.89
C LYS A 172 -4.46 -0.28 -7.83
N MET A 173 -5.51 0.52 -7.61
CA MET A 173 -6.52 0.20 -6.62
C MET A 173 -7.19 -1.13 -6.98
N ASP A 174 -7.17 -2.08 -6.05
CA ASP A 174 -7.89 -3.33 -6.17
C ASP A 174 -9.28 -3.21 -5.53
N HIS A 175 -9.31 -2.94 -4.23
CA HIS A 175 -10.54 -2.68 -3.49
C HIS A 175 -10.24 -1.99 -2.16
N HIS A 176 -11.27 -1.42 -1.52
CA HIS A 176 -11.18 -1.05 -0.11
C HIS A 176 -11.61 -2.24 0.75
N CYS A 177 -10.76 -2.67 1.67
CA CYS A 177 -11.01 -3.86 2.48
C CYS A 177 -11.26 -3.48 3.94
N PRO A 178 -12.51 -3.61 4.44
CA PRO A 178 -12.83 -3.30 5.83
C PRO A 178 -12.05 -4.15 6.84
N TRP A 179 -11.74 -5.41 6.48
CA TRP A 179 -11.03 -6.36 7.35
C TRP A 179 -9.57 -6.01 7.65
N VAL A 180 -8.99 -5.09 6.88
CA VAL A 180 -7.65 -4.53 7.13
C VAL A 180 -7.70 -3.02 7.37
N ASN A 181 -8.92 -2.43 7.38
CA ASN A 181 -9.16 -0.99 7.47
C ASN A 181 -8.24 -0.16 6.53
N ASN A 182 -7.99 -0.68 5.33
CA ASN A 182 -7.07 -0.06 4.39
C ASN A 182 -7.49 -0.39 2.94
N CYS A 183 -7.05 0.44 2.01
CA CYS A 183 -7.15 0.17 0.59
C CYS A 183 -6.10 -0.90 0.19
N VAL A 184 -6.54 -1.94 -0.54
CA VAL A 184 -5.65 -2.93 -1.18
C VAL A 184 -5.29 -2.38 -2.57
N ALA A 185 -4.00 -2.21 -2.80
CA ALA A 185 -3.46 -1.36 -3.86
C ALA A 185 -2.05 -1.78 -4.26
N PHE A 186 -1.41 -1.05 -5.18
CA PHE A 186 -0.07 -1.35 -5.70
C PHE A 186 0.95 -1.75 -4.61
N HIS A 187 1.05 -0.97 -3.53
CA HIS A 187 2.10 -1.10 -2.52
C HIS A 187 1.91 -2.28 -1.55
N ASN A 188 0.66 -2.68 -1.29
CA ASN A 188 0.32 -3.72 -0.33
C ASN A 188 -0.38 -4.93 -0.95
N TYR A 189 -0.58 -4.98 -2.28
CA TYR A 189 -1.26 -6.09 -2.93
C TYR A 189 -0.56 -7.42 -2.66
N LYS A 190 0.78 -7.46 -2.76
CA LYS A 190 1.57 -8.64 -2.40
C LYS A 190 1.32 -9.08 -0.95
N PHE A 191 1.28 -8.14 -0.01
CA PHE A 191 1.02 -8.44 1.40
C PHE A 191 -0.37 -9.02 1.60
N PHE A 192 -1.37 -8.49 0.92
CA PHE A 192 -2.73 -9.00 0.94
C PHE A 192 -2.80 -10.45 0.40
N ILE A 193 -2.14 -10.76 -0.73
CA ILE A 193 -2.10 -12.13 -1.25
C ILE A 193 -1.42 -13.09 -0.26
N LEU A 194 -0.30 -12.67 0.34
CA LEU A 194 0.39 -13.46 1.36
C LEU A 194 -0.46 -13.64 2.62
N PHE A 195 -1.17 -12.59 3.06
CA PHE A 195 -2.11 -12.65 4.17
C PHE A 195 -3.21 -13.69 3.92
N LEU A 196 -3.84 -13.67 2.74
CA LEU A 196 -4.85 -14.68 2.38
C LEU A 196 -4.28 -16.10 2.39
N ASN A 197 -3.09 -16.29 1.81
CA ASN A 197 -2.41 -17.59 1.79
C ASN A 197 -2.08 -18.09 3.20
N TYR A 198 -1.45 -17.25 4.04
CA TYR A 198 -1.05 -17.65 5.39
C TYR A 198 -2.23 -17.78 6.34
N ALA A 199 -3.30 -16.99 6.17
CA ALA A 199 -4.55 -17.20 6.88
C ALA A 199 -5.16 -18.56 6.52
N LEU A 200 -5.17 -18.93 5.22
CA LEU A 200 -5.67 -20.22 4.77
C LEU A 200 -4.83 -21.37 5.34
N LEU A 201 -3.51 -21.30 5.25
CA LEU A 201 -2.60 -22.32 5.81
C LEU A 201 -2.76 -22.44 7.33
N TYR A 202 -2.90 -21.32 8.03
CA TYR A 202 -3.18 -21.29 9.47
C TYR A 202 -4.50 -22.00 9.80
N CYS A 203 -5.59 -21.65 9.13
CA CYS A 203 -6.90 -22.26 9.35
C CYS A 203 -6.91 -23.76 9.01
N LEU A 204 -6.29 -24.16 7.90
CA LEU A 204 -6.18 -25.57 7.52
C LEU A 204 -5.34 -26.35 8.53
N TYR A 205 -4.21 -25.79 8.97
CA TYR A 205 -3.37 -26.40 9.98
C TYR A 205 -4.12 -26.63 11.29
N VAL A 206 -4.84 -25.61 11.78
CA VAL A 206 -5.68 -25.71 12.98
C VAL A 206 -6.77 -26.76 12.78
N ALA A 207 -7.52 -26.72 11.67
CA ALA A 207 -8.61 -27.66 11.42
C ALA A 207 -8.12 -29.13 11.35
N LEU A 208 -7.03 -29.38 10.64
CA LEU A 208 -6.47 -30.73 10.47
C LEU A 208 -5.91 -31.30 11.77
N THR A 209 -5.23 -30.48 12.57
CA THR A 209 -4.66 -30.92 13.86
C THR A 209 -5.71 -31.05 14.96
N VAL A 210 -6.77 -30.26 14.92
CA VAL A 210 -7.91 -30.37 15.86
C VAL A 210 -8.82 -31.56 15.52
N LEU A 211 -8.94 -31.96 14.25
CA LEU A 211 -9.89 -32.97 13.78
C LEU A 211 -9.88 -34.29 14.59
N PRO A 212 -8.73 -34.93 14.91
CA PRO A 212 -8.72 -36.16 15.71
C PRO A 212 -9.32 -35.97 17.10
N TYR A 213 -9.03 -34.83 17.75
CA TYR A 213 -9.53 -34.49 19.09
C TYR A 213 -11.00 -34.10 19.04
N PHE A 214 -11.44 -33.44 17.96
CA PHE A 214 -12.86 -33.21 17.68
C PHE A 214 -13.62 -34.53 17.55
N ILE A 215 -13.09 -35.52 16.82
CA ILE A 215 -13.73 -36.84 16.69
C ILE A 215 -13.78 -37.54 18.06
N GLN A 216 -12.65 -37.59 18.77
CA GLN A 216 -12.56 -38.20 20.09
C GLN A 216 -13.55 -37.59 21.09
N PHE A 217 -13.77 -36.27 20.99
CA PHE A 217 -14.74 -35.55 21.81
C PHE A 217 -16.18 -36.07 21.62
N PHE A 218 -16.59 -36.34 20.38
CA PHE A 218 -17.94 -36.86 20.10
C PHE A 218 -18.09 -38.36 20.40
N THR A 219 -16.99 -39.11 20.51
CA THR A 219 -17.04 -40.57 20.72
C THR A 219 -16.85 -41.02 22.17
N HIS A 220 -16.19 -40.22 23.04
CA HIS A 220 -15.75 -40.69 24.38
C HIS A 220 -16.30 -39.92 25.59
N ASP A 221 -17.37 -39.13 25.45
CA ASP A 221 -18.07 -38.43 26.55
C ASP A 221 -17.12 -37.75 27.58
N LEU A 222 -16.07 -37.10 27.06
CA LEU A 222 -15.10 -36.39 27.90
C LEU A 222 -15.82 -35.30 28.71
N THR A 223 -15.34 -34.95 29.90
CA THR A 223 -15.68 -33.88 30.90
C THR A 223 -15.06 -32.47 30.73
N GLY A 224 -15.70 -31.29 30.99
CA GLY A 224 -14.94 -30.01 31.24
C GLY A 224 -15.11 -28.78 30.30
N LEU A 225 -14.66 -27.59 30.72
CA LEU A 225 -14.80 -26.30 29.99
C LEU A 225 -13.91 -26.18 28.73
N GLY A 226 -12.75 -26.85 28.70
CA GLY A 226 -11.85 -26.87 27.54
C GLY A 226 -12.49 -27.43 26.26
N LYS A 227 -13.55 -28.23 26.41
CA LYS A 227 -14.38 -28.78 25.31
C LYS A 227 -14.88 -27.73 24.34
N PHE A 228 -15.45 -26.64 24.87
CA PHE A 228 -16.10 -25.64 24.04
C PHE A 228 -15.07 -24.91 23.20
N HIS A 229 -13.88 -24.66 23.74
CA HIS A 229 -12.80 -24.02 22.99
C HIS A 229 -12.37 -24.87 21.79
N ILE A 230 -12.13 -26.17 21.96
CA ILE A 230 -11.71 -27.07 20.88
C ILE A 230 -12.81 -27.21 19.82
N LEU A 231 -14.06 -27.37 20.25
CA LEU A 231 -15.22 -27.47 19.35
C LEU A 231 -15.39 -26.22 18.49
N PHE A 232 -15.44 -25.04 19.12
CA PHE A 232 -15.57 -23.78 18.40
C PHE A 232 -14.35 -23.51 17.53
N LEU A 233 -13.15 -23.87 17.98
CA LEU A 233 -11.92 -23.67 17.20
C LEU A 233 -11.97 -24.42 15.87
N PHE A 234 -12.43 -25.67 15.87
CA PHE A 234 -12.62 -26.45 14.64
C PHE A 234 -13.59 -25.77 13.67
N PHE A 235 -14.79 -25.42 14.14
CA PHE A 235 -15.81 -24.80 13.28
C PHE A 235 -15.38 -23.44 12.74
N VAL A 236 -14.79 -22.59 13.59
CA VAL A 236 -14.28 -21.28 13.19
C VAL A 236 -13.16 -21.45 12.16
N ALA A 237 -12.22 -22.36 12.38
CA ALA A 237 -11.13 -22.62 11.44
C ALA A 237 -11.64 -23.10 10.07
N VAL A 238 -12.59 -24.05 10.04
CA VAL A 238 -13.17 -24.55 8.78
C VAL A 238 -13.98 -23.47 8.06
N MET A 239 -14.79 -22.69 8.78
CA MET A 239 -15.59 -21.59 8.21
C MET A 239 -14.69 -20.56 7.50
N PHE A 240 -13.63 -20.12 8.17
CA PHE A 240 -12.65 -19.22 7.56
C PHE A 240 -11.90 -19.88 6.42
N ALA A 241 -11.47 -21.14 6.54
CA ALA A 241 -10.76 -21.85 5.49
C ALA A 241 -11.58 -21.91 4.18
N ILE A 242 -12.87 -22.28 4.24
CA ILE A 242 -13.75 -22.34 3.06
C ILE A 242 -13.86 -20.96 2.39
N SER A 243 -14.06 -19.92 3.19
CA SER A 243 -14.17 -18.54 2.69
C SER A 243 -12.85 -18.05 2.08
N LEU A 244 -11.71 -18.42 2.68
CA LEU A 244 -10.38 -18.03 2.21
C LEU A 244 -9.97 -18.79 0.95
N VAL A 245 -10.37 -20.05 0.76
CA VAL A 245 -10.10 -20.80 -0.48
C VAL A 245 -10.66 -20.06 -1.70
N SER A 246 -11.91 -19.60 -1.62
CA SER A 246 -12.53 -18.89 -2.76
C SER A 246 -11.89 -17.54 -3.03
N LEU A 247 -11.64 -16.74 -1.97
CA LEU A 247 -11.04 -15.42 -2.10
C LEU A 247 -9.58 -15.50 -2.58
N PHE A 248 -8.77 -16.37 -1.98
CA PHE A 248 -7.39 -16.60 -2.39
C PHE A 248 -7.31 -17.13 -3.82
N GLY A 249 -8.14 -18.12 -4.17
CA GLY A 249 -8.21 -18.68 -5.52
C GLY A 249 -8.56 -17.62 -6.57
N TYR A 250 -9.52 -16.76 -6.29
CA TYR A 250 -9.90 -15.66 -7.17
C TYR A 250 -8.76 -14.66 -7.36
N HIS A 251 -8.06 -14.27 -6.29
CA HIS A 251 -6.93 -13.36 -6.42
C HIS A 251 -5.71 -13.99 -7.11
N CYS A 252 -5.48 -15.29 -6.95
CA CYS A 252 -4.49 -16.02 -7.75
C CYS A 252 -4.82 -15.96 -9.24
N TYR A 253 -6.10 -16.10 -9.61
CA TYR A 253 -6.56 -15.91 -10.99
C TYR A 253 -6.33 -14.47 -11.48
N LEU A 254 -6.62 -13.46 -10.66
CA LEU A 254 -6.39 -12.05 -10.98
C LEU A 254 -4.90 -11.73 -11.20
N VAL A 255 -4.02 -12.24 -10.32
CA VAL A 255 -2.55 -12.13 -10.49
C VAL A 255 -2.11 -12.78 -11.79
N ALA A 256 -2.60 -13.99 -12.10
CA ALA A 256 -2.23 -14.69 -13.32
C ALA A 256 -2.63 -13.93 -14.60
N LEU A 257 -3.71 -13.13 -14.54
CA LEU A 257 -4.17 -12.32 -15.67
C LEU A 257 -3.74 -10.84 -15.62
N ASN A 258 -3.00 -10.43 -14.59
CA ASN A 258 -2.63 -9.03 -14.30
C ASN A 258 -3.83 -8.08 -14.28
N ARG A 259 -4.89 -8.46 -13.57
CA ARG A 259 -6.08 -7.63 -13.39
C ARG A 259 -6.26 -7.27 -11.93
N SER A 260 -6.71 -6.05 -11.67
CA SER A 260 -7.33 -5.74 -10.38
C SER A 260 -8.77 -6.25 -10.35
N THR A 261 -9.35 -6.34 -9.15
CA THR A 261 -10.77 -6.66 -8.97
C THR A 261 -11.64 -5.68 -9.77
N LEU A 262 -11.35 -4.37 -9.74
CA LEU A 262 -12.06 -3.36 -10.53
C LEU A 262 -11.99 -3.62 -12.04
N GLU A 263 -10.80 -3.98 -12.54
CA GLU A 263 -10.56 -4.28 -13.96
C GLU A 263 -11.25 -5.57 -14.42
N SER A 264 -11.46 -6.51 -13.49
CA SER A 264 -12.19 -7.75 -13.77
C SER A 264 -13.67 -7.49 -14.06
N PHE A 265 -14.27 -6.53 -13.34
CA PHE A 265 -15.67 -6.11 -13.49
C PHE A 265 -15.84 -5.14 -14.67
N ARG A 266 -14.92 -4.18 -14.83
CA ARG A 266 -14.94 -3.20 -15.92
C ARG A 266 -13.58 -3.17 -16.61
N ALA A 267 -13.56 -3.61 -17.86
CA ALA A 267 -12.36 -3.61 -18.67
C ALA A 267 -11.78 -2.18 -18.77
N PRO A 268 -10.46 -2.01 -18.60
CA PRO A 268 -9.83 -0.74 -18.90
C PRO A 268 -10.03 -0.40 -20.38
N VAL A 269 -10.34 0.86 -20.67
CA VAL A 269 -10.53 1.36 -22.03
C VAL A 269 -9.22 1.96 -22.50
N PHE A 270 -8.70 1.47 -23.62
CA PHE A 270 -7.54 2.02 -24.32
C PHE A 270 -8.01 2.82 -25.54
N SER A 271 -7.08 3.42 -26.28
CA SER A 271 -7.38 4.09 -27.55
C SER A 271 -8.02 3.14 -28.59
N SER A 272 -7.69 1.85 -28.53
CA SER A 272 -8.27 0.79 -29.38
C SER A 272 -9.63 0.27 -28.88
N GLY A 273 -10.10 0.76 -27.72
CA GLY A 273 -11.33 0.32 -27.09
C GLY A 273 -11.11 -0.48 -25.78
N PRO A 274 -12.18 -1.06 -25.21
CA PRO A 274 -12.10 -1.85 -23.98
C PRO A 274 -11.31 -3.14 -24.16
N ASP A 275 -10.28 -3.35 -23.33
CA ASP A 275 -9.43 -4.54 -23.41
C ASP A 275 -9.10 -5.10 -22.00
N LYS A 276 -9.67 -6.25 -21.65
CA LYS A 276 -9.40 -6.92 -20.36
C LYS A 276 -7.97 -7.48 -20.27
N ASN A 277 -7.26 -7.61 -21.39
CA ASN A 277 -5.91 -8.15 -21.46
C ASN A 277 -4.87 -7.06 -21.76
N GLY A 278 -5.23 -5.78 -21.69
CA GLY A 278 -4.31 -4.69 -22.04
C GLY A 278 -3.03 -4.65 -21.20
N PHE A 279 -3.07 -5.15 -19.96
CA PHE A 279 -1.90 -5.28 -19.07
C PHE A 279 -1.38 -6.71 -18.93
N TYR A 280 -1.85 -7.67 -19.74
CA TYR A 280 -1.41 -9.05 -19.66
C TYR A 280 -0.03 -9.22 -20.33
N LEU A 281 0.97 -9.70 -19.56
CA LEU A 281 2.36 -9.87 -20.01
C LEU A 281 2.79 -11.35 -20.03
N GLY A 282 1.85 -12.28 -19.84
CA GLY A 282 2.14 -13.69 -19.57
C GLY A 282 2.12 -14.01 -18.07
N LYS A 283 1.62 -15.19 -17.69
CA LYS A 283 1.38 -15.57 -16.28
C LYS A 283 2.60 -15.37 -15.37
N TYR A 284 3.80 -15.72 -15.84
CA TYR A 284 5.03 -15.58 -15.06
C TYR A 284 5.41 -14.11 -14.84
N ASN A 285 5.39 -13.31 -15.90
CA ASN A 285 5.71 -11.87 -15.82
C ASN A 285 4.68 -11.12 -14.96
N ASN A 286 3.40 -11.48 -15.07
CA ASN A 286 2.35 -10.94 -14.23
C ASN A 286 2.57 -11.27 -12.74
N PHE A 287 3.01 -12.51 -12.45
CA PHE A 287 3.38 -12.90 -11.09
C PHE A 287 4.59 -12.10 -10.59
N GLN A 288 5.63 -11.94 -11.42
CA GLN A 288 6.81 -11.15 -11.07
C GLN A 288 6.49 -9.66 -10.88
N GLU A 289 5.53 -9.09 -11.59
CA GLU A 289 5.09 -7.70 -11.34
C GLU A 289 4.64 -7.53 -9.88
N VAL A 290 3.98 -8.53 -9.29
CA VAL A 290 3.51 -8.49 -7.90
C VAL A 290 4.58 -8.96 -6.91
N PHE A 291 5.26 -10.07 -7.18
CA PHE A 291 6.14 -10.74 -6.22
C PHE A 291 7.62 -10.40 -6.38
N GLY A 292 8.01 -9.75 -7.46
CA GLY A 292 9.38 -9.41 -7.79
C GLY A 292 10.14 -10.52 -8.50
N ASP A 293 11.37 -10.20 -8.87
CA ASP A 293 12.35 -11.07 -9.50
C ASP A 293 13.04 -12.01 -8.49
N ASN A 294 13.31 -11.51 -7.29
CA ASN A 294 14.01 -12.25 -6.25
C ASN A 294 13.11 -13.29 -5.58
N LYS A 295 13.24 -14.54 -6.01
CA LYS A 295 12.50 -15.71 -5.49
C LYS A 295 12.55 -15.87 -3.98
N LYS A 296 13.65 -15.46 -3.33
CA LYS A 296 13.79 -15.54 -1.86
C LYS A 296 12.78 -14.64 -1.13
N LYS A 297 12.29 -13.59 -1.78
CA LYS A 297 11.34 -12.63 -1.21
C LYS A 297 9.88 -12.98 -1.52
N TRP A 298 9.59 -13.95 -2.39
CA TRP A 298 8.22 -14.23 -2.84
C TRP A 298 7.27 -14.52 -1.67
N PHE A 299 7.73 -15.34 -0.72
CA PHE A 299 6.96 -15.76 0.45
C PHE A 299 7.29 -14.94 1.70
N LEU A 300 7.91 -13.78 1.55
CA LEU A 300 8.17 -12.86 2.65
C LEU A 300 7.29 -11.61 2.50
N PRO A 301 6.60 -11.17 3.57
CA PRO A 301 5.87 -9.91 3.63
C PRO A 301 6.80 -8.66 3.61
N VAL A 302 7.65 -8.59 2.60
CA VAL A 302 8.54 -7.47 2.30
C VAL A 302 8.24 -6.95 0.90
N PHE A 303 8.28 -5.64 0.70
CA PHE A 303 7.96 -5.06 -0.60
C PHE A 303 8.97 -5.54 -1.65
N SER A 304 8.46 -6.03 -2.77
CA SER A 304 9.27 -6.47 -3.92
C SER A 304 8.51 -6.41 -5.24
N SER A 305 7.36 -5.73 -5.29
CA SER A 305 6.61 -5.53 -6.52
C SER A 305 7.42 -4.65 -7.48
N LEU A 306 7.29 -4.90 -8.79
CA LEU A 306 8.00 -4.17 -9.83
C LEU A 306 7.17 -2.96 -10.29
N GLY A 307 7.87 -1.94 -10.80
CA GLY A 307 7.26 -0.70 -11.28
C GLY A 307 7.17 0.41 -10.22
N ASP A 308 6.61 1.54 -10.63
CA ASP A 308 6.48 2.77 -9.83
C ASP A 308 5.04 3.02 -9.35
N GLY A 309 4.08 2.18 -9.75
CA GLY A 309 2.67 2.36 -9.44
C GLY A 309 1.91 3.26 -10.42
N VAL A 310 2.60 3.85 -11.40
CA VAL A 310 2.08 4.89 -12.29
C VAL A 310 2.10 4.43 -13.74
N PHE A 311 3.22 3.88 -14.20
CA PHE A 311 3.36 3.28 -15.51
C PHE A 311 3.34 1.76 -15.41
N TYR A 312 2.57 1.14 -16.31
CA TYR A 312 2.46 -0.31 -16.44
C TYR A 312 2.77 -0.73 -17.87
N PRO A 313 3.61 -1.76 -18.09
CA PRO A 313 3.80 -2.32 -19.42
C PRO A 313 2.47 -2.86 -19.96
N THR A 314 2.23 -2.66 -21.26
CA THR A 314 1.00 -3.09 -21.94
C THR A 314 1.31 -4.10 -23.03
N SER A 315 0.39 -5.05 -23.26
CA SER A 315 0.52 -6.08 -24.31
C SER A 315 0.71 -5.50 -25.72
N HIS A 316 0.07 -4.37 -26.02
CA HIS A 316 0.19 -3.62 -27.28
C HIS A 316 1.58 -2.98 -27.52
N ARG A 317 2.46 -2.97 -26.52
CA ARG A 317 3.79 -2.34 -26.58
C ARG A 317 4.95 -3.32 -26.30
N LEU A 318 4.71 -4.63 -26.21
CA LEU A 318 5.81 -5.60 -26.26
C LEU A 318 6.43 -5.54 -27.65
N PRO A 319 7.64 -4.99 -27.82
CA PRO A 319 8.18 -4.76 -29.15
C PRO A 319 8.79 -6.07 -29.64
N ASN A 320 8.20 -6.66 -30.67
CA ASN A 320 9.04 -7.23 -31.72
C ASN A 320 9.74 -6.02 -32.37
N ASN A 321 10.99 -5.76 -31.98
CA ASN A 321 11.88 -4.64 -32.36
C ASN A 321 11.73 -3.32 -31.58
N ILE A 322 12.61 -3.11 -30.61
CA ILE A 322 12.94 -1.77 -30.08
C ILE A 322 13.87 -1.09 -31.10
N VAL A 323 13.32 -0.18 -31.90
CA VAL A 323 14.11 0.96 -32.40
C VAL A 323 14.26 1.91 -31.21
N SER A 324 15.51 2.15 -30.84
CA SER A 324 15.90 3.12 -29.81
C SER A 324 15.30 4.49 -30.08
N TYR A 325 14.44 4.97 -29.19
CA TYR A 325 14.31 6.41 -28.96
C TYR A 325 15.28 6.78 -27.85
N ASN A 326 16.52 7.05 -28.26
CA ASN A 326 17.50 7.74 -27.43
C ASN A 326 17.06 9.19 -27.24
N THR A 327 16.32 9.49 -26.19
CA THR A 327 16.34 10.84 -25.61
C THR A 327 17.54 10.90 -24.67
N MET A 328 18.52 11.71 -25.05
CA MET A 328 19.70 12.01 -24.24
C MET A 328 19.30 12.67 -22.91
N ALA A 329 19.23 11.85 -21.86
CA ALA A 329 19.38 12.27 -20.47
C ALA A 329 20.04 11.10 -19.73
N SER A 330 21.36 11.04 -19.84
CA SER A 330 22.21 10.16 -19.06
C SER A 330 22.16 10.57 -17.58
N THR A 331 21.52 9.78 -16.72
CA THR A 331 22.16 8.99 -15.64
C THR A 331 21.11 8.38 -14.70
N ILE A 332 21.37 7.13 -14.27
CA ILE A 332 20.65 6.32 -13.27
C ILE A 332 19.29 5.75 -13.70
N ALA A 333 19.31 4.76 -14.60
CA ALA A 333 18.29 3.71 -14.58
C ALA A 333 18.97 2.39 -14.92
N SER A 334 19.23 1.56 -13.92
CA SER A 334 19.47 0.14 -14.17
C SER A 334 18.10 -0.51 -14.36
N PRO A 335 17.70 -0.88 -15.59
CA PRO A 335 16.43 -1.56 -15.80
C PRO A 335 16.56 -2.98 -15.26
N THR A 336 15.63 -3.43 -14.42
CA THR A 336 15.52 -4.85 -14.05
C THR A 336 14.86 -5.59 -15.21
N SER A 337 15.56 -5.74 -16.34
CA SER A 337 15.15 -6.59 -17.46
C SER A 337 15.92 -7.90 -17.40
N LEU A 338 15.21 -9.02 -17.36
CA LEU A 338 15.79 -10.37 -17.35
C LEU A 338 16.15 -10.85 -18.78
N GLY A 339 16.27 -9.94 -19.75
CA GLY A 339 16.49 -10.27 -21.16
C GLY A 339 15.22 -10.76 -21.88
N ASP A 340 14.06 -10.63 -21.24
CA ASP A 340 12.72 -10.94 -21.78
C ASP A 340 12.07 -9.77 -22.53
N GLY A 341 12.75 -8.62 -22.58
CA GLY A 341 12.30 -7.41 -23.28
C GLY A 341 11.29 -6.57 -22.49
N ILE A 342 10.94 -6.95 -21.25
CA ILE A 342 10.03 -6.18 -20.39
C ILE A 342 10.86 -5.28 -19.47
N ASN A 343 10.54 -3.98 -19.48
CA ASN A 343 11.17 -2.98 -18.63
C ASN A 343 10.13 -2.42 -17.65
N TYR A 344 10.45 -2.51 -16.36
CA TYR A 344 9.70 -1.85 -15.30
C TYR A 344 10.44 -0.58 -14.88
N PRO A 345 9.75 0.57 -14.74
CA PRO A 345 10.37 1.77 -14.22
C PRO A 345 10.82 1.53 -12.77
N GLN A 346 11.99 2.04 -12.43
CA GLN A 346 12.39 2.11 -11.02
C GLN A 346 11.53 3.16 -10.31
N ARG A 347 11.20 2.88 -9.05
CA ARG A 347 10.56 3.85 -8.17
C ARG A 347 11.47 5.06 -8.03
N LEU A 348 11.11 6.17 -8.69
CA LEU A 348 11.63 7.48 -8.34
C LEU A 348 11.02 7.82 -6.98
N ILE A 349 11.82 7.79 -5.94
CA ILE A 349 11.45 8.36 -4.65
C ILE A 349 11.30 9.86 -4.95
N ASP A 350 10.08 10.42 -4.80
CA ASP A 350 9.90 11.88 -4.82
C ASP A 350 10.72 12.43 -3.64
N GLU A 351 11.94 12.92 -3.91
CA GLU A 351 12.85 13.51 -2.90
C GLU A 351 12.18 14.69 -2.15
N ASP A 352 11.14 15.28 -2.74
CA ASP A 352 10.38 16.42 -2.17
C ASP A 352 9.39 16.05 -1.06
N THR A 353 9.21 14.77 -0.74
CA THR A 353 8.25 14.34 0.30
C THR A 353 8.89 13.97 1.63
N ASP A 354 10.17 13.57 1.64
CA ASP A 354 10.83 13.05 2.85
C ASP A 354 11.78 14.06 3.55
N GLN A 355 11.97 15.27 3.00
CA GLN A 355 12.67 16.35 3.72
C GLN A 355 11.78 17.14 4.71
N LEU A 356 10.50 16.78 4.87
CA LEU A 356 9.55 17.52 5.72
C LEU A 356 9.00 16.75 6.92
N ILE A 357 9.69 15.68 7.37
CA ILE A 357 9.49 15.13 8.71
C ILE A 357 10.61 15.65 9.63
N GLY A 358 10.43 16.89 10.09
CA GLY A 358 11.36 17.55 10.99
C GLY A 358 10.91 18.94 11.45
N GLY A 359 9.61 19.14 11.70
CA GLY A 359 9.09 20.45 12.09
C GLY A 359 7.77 20.37 12.82
N ARG A 360 7.81 19.96 14.09
CA ARG A 360 6.70 20.10 15.03
C ARG A 360 6.37 21.60 15.12
N GLN A 361 5.26 22.05 14.52
CA GLN A 361 4.76 23.41 14.67
C GLN A 361 4.47 23.69 16.15
N ARG A 362 5.42 24.35 16.82
CA ARG A 362 5.21 24.98 18.12
C ARG A 362 4.86 26.42 17.86
N TRP A 363 3.60 26.75 18.13
CA TRP A 363 3.11 28.12 18.26
C TRP A 363 4.06 28.92 19.15
N THR A 364 4.58 30.03 18.63
CA THR A 364 5.28 31.04 19.42
C THR A 364 4.44 32.31 19.34
N GLU A 365 3.85 32.66 20.48
CA GLU A 365 3.30 33.98 20.75
C GLU A 365 4.43 35.01 20.71
N SER A 366 4.11 36.16 20.12
CA SER A 366 4.92 37.36 20.09
C SER A 366 5.21 37.87 21.51
N GLY A 367 6.45 38.30 21.75
CA GLY A 367 6.84 39.00 22.97
C GLY A 367 8.23 39.62 22.81
N ASP A 368 8.25 40.94 22.73
CA ASP A 368 9.44 41.79 22.68
C ASP A 368 10.25 41.79 23.99
N ASN A 369 11.48 42.31 23.85
CA ASN A 369 12.36 42.96 24.85
C ASN A 369 13.41 42.14 25.63
N GLU A 370 14.66 42.45 25.24
CA GLU A 370 15.76 43.02 26.05
C GLU A 370 16.54 42.19 27.11
N THR A 371 17.87 42.29 26.93
CA THR A 371 18.98 42.43 27.90
C THR A 371 19.74 41.21 28.47
N VAL A 372 21.01 41.11 28.01
CA VAL A 372 22.33 41.05 28.72
C VAL A 372 22.54 40.06 29.90
N PHE A 373 23.66 39.30 29.81
CA PHE A 373 24.70 38.95 30.83
C PHE A 373 25.22 37.50 30.61
N ALA A 374 26.43 37.34 30.06
CA ALA A 374 27.70 37.06 30.77
C ALA A 374 28.00 35.55 31.02
N ALA A 375 29.11 35.07 30.44
CA ALA A 375 29.88 33.88 30.85
C ALA A 375 30.53 34.13 32.25
N PRO A 376 31.21 33.20 32.99
CA PRO A 376 32.21 32.23 32.47
C PRO A 376 32.54 30.96 33.35
N PHE A 377 33.68 30.29 33.05
CA PHE A 377 34.51 29.34 33.87
C PHE A 377 34.05 27.88 34.06
N GLN A 378 34.90 26.87 34.30
CA GLN A 378 36.25 26.42 33.88
C GLN A 378 36.39 24.97 34.41
N THR A 379 37.29 24.19 33.78
CA THR A 379 37.82 22.83 34.07
C THR A 379 38.32 22.63 35.53
N PRO A 380 38.64 21.41 36.07
CA PRO A 380 39.54 20.41 35.45
C PRO A 380 39.45 18.92 35.87
N THR A 381 40.11 18.02 35.13
CA THR A 381 41.09 17.04 35.69
C THR A 381 41.90 16.38 34.58
N ALA A 382 43.18 16.13 34.88
CA ALA A 382 44.27 15.74 33.99
C ALA A 382 44.81 14.31 34.28
N ASN A 383 45.80 13.93 33.46
CA ASN A 383 46.80 12.83 33.56
C ASN A 383 46.49 11.56 32.75
N GLY A 384 47.39 11.06 31.88
CA GLY A 384 48.74 11.50 31.54
C GLY A 384 49.40 10.68 30.40
N ASN A 385 50.32 11.36 29.69
CA ASN A 385 51.56 10.98 29.02
C ASN A 385 51.75 9.61 28.32
N LEU A 386 52.11 9.68 27.02
CA LEU A 386 53.49 9.41 26.55
C LEU A 386 53.67 9.81 25.07
N GLU A 387 54.61 10.73 24.83
CA GLU A 387 55.11 11.21 23.53
C GLU A 387 56.10 10.22 22.90
N LYS A 388 56.21 10.22 21.57
CA LYS A 388 57.43 10.67 20.85
C LYS A 388 57.29 10.61 19.32
N ASN A 389 57.60 11.75 18.70
CA ASN A 389 57.84 11.96 17.27
C ASN A 389 59.27 11.57 16.86
N ASN A 390 59.46 11.24 15.57
CA ASN A 390 60.65 11.45 14.71
C ASN A 390 60.16 11.19 13.27
N GLN A 391 60.04 12.14 12.33
CA GLN A 391 61.05 12.92 11.60
C GLN A 391 62.27 12.12 11.10
N GLU A 392 62.35 11.89 9.78
CA GLU A 392 63.48 12.20 8.86
C GLU A 392 63.20 11.59 7.47
N SER A 393 63.12 12.40 6.39
CA SER A 393 64.17 12.63 5.36
C SER A 393 64.24 11.50 4.29
N HIS A 394 64.64 11.64 3.03
CA HIS A 394 64.86 12.72 2.07
C HIS A 394 65.07 12.02 0.71
N PHE A 395 64.83 12.77 -0.38
CA PHE A 395 65.49 12.68 -1.69
C PHE A 395 65.18 11.58 -2.74
N ALA A 396 64.82 12.10 -3.91
CA ALA A 396 64.79 11.47 -5.22
C ALA A 396 66.13 11.61 -5.97
N LYS A 397 66.48 10.62 -6.80
CA LYS A 397 67.15 10.69 -8.13
C LYS A 397 67.51 9.25 -8.56
N GLN A 398 66.88 8.67 -9.59
CA GLN A 398 67.14 8.81 -11.03
C GLN A 398 68.41 8.09 -11.52
N ILE A 399 68.23 7.27 -12.58
CA ILE A 399 69.10 7.07 -13.78
C ILE A 399 69.37 5.59 -14.20
N ASN A 400 69.12 5.34 -15.50
CA ASN A 400 69.59 4.31 -16.47
C ASN A 400 68.91 2.92 -16.53
N GLY A 401 68.61 2.35 -17.71
CA GLY A 401 68.80 2.82 -19.09
C GLY A 401 68.67 1.70 -20.16
N MET A 402 68.23 2.10 -21.36
CA MET A 402 68.54 1.60 -22.73
C MET A 402 68.47 0.09 -23.04
N VAL A 403 67.51 -0.32 -23.89
CA VAL A 403 67.65 -0.52 -25.37
C VAL A 403 66.29 -0.26 -26.01
#